data_AF-A0A7W1WT14-F1
#
_entry.id   AF-A0A7W1WT14-F1
#
_cell.length_a   1.000
_cell.length_b   1.000
_cell.length_c   1.000
_cell.angle_alpha   90.00
_cell.angle_beta   90.00
_cell.angle_gamma   90.00
#
_symmetry.space_group_name_H-M   'P 1'
#
loop_
_entity.id
_entity.type
_entity.pdbx_description
1 polymer ?
#
loop_
_entity_poly.entity_id
_entity_poly.type
_entity_poly.pdbx_seq_one_letter_code
_entity_poly.pdbx_strand_id
1 'polypeptide(L)'
;MSKKGSRHRKHSQEFKVQIVEEHLIEGISVNVLAVEHQLEPRLIRNWRTIYLEQGAEGLKPKAKGRPKGTLGMGRPKTNFSSELERLKYENAKLRLENLRLKKLQEFLRGDAKFK
;
A
#
# COMPACT_ATOMS: atom_id res chain seq x y z
N MET A 1 32.24 12.90 -3.50
CA MET A 1 32.08 11.44 -3.59
C MET A 1 30.63 11.12 -3.93
N SER A 2 30.35 10.63 -5.15
CA SER A 2 28.97 10.39 -5.60
C SER A 2 28.47 9.04 -5.09
N LYS A 3 27.37 9.01 -4.32
CA LYS A 3 26.73 7.76 -3.88
C LYS A 3 26.13 7.09 -5.13
N LYS A 4 26.79 6.05 -5.63
CA LYS A 4 26.33 5.21 -6.74
C LYS A 4 24.94 4.66 -6.38
N GLY A 5 23.93 4.96 -7.19
CA GLY A 5 22.57 4.46 -6.96
C GLY A 5 22.58 2.94 -6.83
N SER A 6 22.07 2.43 -5.70
CA SER A 6 21.96 1.01 -5.43
C SER A 6 21.06 0.35 -6.47
N ARG A 7 21.61 -0.53 -7.31
CA ARG A 7 20.80 -1.41 -8.16
C ARG A 7 19.96 -2.31 -7.23
N HIS A 8 18.65 -2.12 -7.23
CA HIS A 8 17.74 -2.99 -6.51
C HIS A 8 17.74 -4.39 -7.16
N ARG A 9 18.49 -5.32 -6.57
CA ARG A 9 18.43 -6.74 -6.95
C ARG A 9 17.06 -7.30 -6.55
N LYS A 10 16.42 -8.00 -7.48
CA LYS A 10 15.17 -8.72 -7.21
C LYS A 10 15.52 -10.13 -6.76
N HIS A 11 14.83 -10.59 -5.73
CA HIS A 11 14.97 -11.95 -5.21
C HIS A 11 13.64 -12.70 -5.44
N SER A 12 13.73 -13.95 -5.89
CA SER A 12 12.58 -14.83 -6.03
C SER A 12 11.99 -15.16 -4.65
N GLN A 13 10.78 -15.70 -4.61
CA GLN A 13 10.15 -16.04 -3.33
C GLN A 13 10.92 -17.17 -2.65
N GLU A 14 11.26 -18.20 -3.41
CA GLU A 14 11.93 -19.43 -2.98
C GLU A 14 13.26 -19.11 -2.31
N PHE A 15 14.06 -18.23 -2.92
CA PHE A 15 15.34 -17.80 -2.37
C PHE A 15 15.19 -17.08 -1.02
N LYS A 16 14.15 -16.24 -0.87
CA LYS A 16 13.91 -15.54 0.40
C LYS A 16 13.47 -16.51 1.50
N VAL A 17 12.63 -17.49 1.14
CA VAL A 17 12.15 -18.51 2.06
C VAL A 17 13.32 -19.35 2.56
N GLN A 18 14.17 -19.82 1.65
CA GLN A 18 15.37 -20.59 1.98
C GLN A 18 16.24 -19.87 3.04
N ILE A 19 16.60 -18.61 2.80
CA ILE A 19 17.45 -17.84 3.74
C ILE A 19 16.78 -17.67 5.12
N VAL A 20 15.46 -17.48 5.14
CA VAL A 20 14.74 -17.34 6.42
C VAL A 20 14.66 -18.67 7.15
N GLU A 21 14.48 -19.78 6.44
CA GLU A 21 14.45 -21.12 7.01
C GLU A 21 15.82 -21.54 7.54
N GLU A 22 16.91 -21.29 6.81
CA GLU A 22 18.29 -21.49 7.31
C GLU A 22 18.53 -20.68 8.60
N HIS A 23 18.04 -19.43 8.66
CA HIS A 23 18.15 -18.63 9.87
C HIS A 23 17.33 -19.20 11.05
N LEU A 24 16.09 -19.66 10.80
CA LEU A 24 15.15 -20.06 11.86
C LEU A 24 15.30 -21.51 12.31
N ILE A 25 15.61 -22.42 11.39
CA ILE A 25 15.72 -23.86 11.61
C ILE A 25 17.16 -24.22 11.98
N GLU A 26 18.13 -23.78 11.18
CA GLU A 26 19.54 -24.10 11.40
C GLU A 26 20.21 -23.14 12.39
N GLY A 27 19.53 -22.03 12.73
CA GLY A 27 19.99 -21.07 13.73
C GLY A 27 21.16 -20.19 13.27
N ILE A 28 21.42 -20.13 11.96
CA ILE A 28 22.53 -19.35 11.41
C ILE A 28 22.28 -17.87 11.65
N SER A 29 23.31 -17.13 12.09
CA SER A 29 23.16 -15.70 12.34
C SER A 29 22.90 -14.92 11.05
N VAL A 30 22.07 -13.88 11.15
CA VAL A 30 21.76 -12.98 10.00
C VAL A 30 23.01 -12.38 9.37
N ASN A 31 24.04 -12.09 10.17
CA ASN A 31 25.28 -11.50 9.67
C ASN A 31 26.08 -12.48 8.80
N VAL A 32 26.07 -13.77 9.15
CA VAL A 32 26.74 -14.82 8.36
C VAL A 32 26.04 -14.98 7.02
N LEU A 33 24.71 -15.15 7.02
CA LEU A 33 23.91 -15.26 5.79
C LEU A 33 24.03 -14.01 4.91
N ALA A 34 24.14 -12.82 5.52
CA ALA A 34 24.35 -11.58 4.78
C ALA A 34 25.68 -11.57 4.02
N VAL A 35 26.77 -12.05 4.64
CA VAL A 35 28.08 -12.13 3.99
C VAL A 35 28.08 -13.20 2.89
N GLU A 36 27.57 -14.39 3.19
CA GLU A 36 27.53 -15.54 2.27
C GLU A 36 26.73 -15.23 0.99
N HIS A 37 25.54 -14.65 1.15
CA HIS A 37 24.67 -14.33 0.02
C HIS A 37 24.87 -12.90 -0.53
N GLN A 38 25.85 -12.15 0.00
CA GLN A 38 26.12 -10.75 -0.36
C GLN A 38 24.85 -9.88 -0.28
N LEU A 39 24.12 -10.02 0.82
CA LEU A 39 22.88 -9.31 1.12
C LEU A 39 23.09 -8.33 2.27
N GLU A 40 22.21 -7.34 2.33
CA GLU A 40 22.15 -6.45 3.49
C GLU A 40 21.50 -7.17 4.68
N PRO A 41 22.10 -7.19 5.88
CA PRO A 41 21.50 -7.82 7.07
C PRO A 41 20.08 -7.32 7.37
N ARG A 42 19.79 -6.05 7.08
CA ARG A 42 18.46 -5.46 7.22
C ARG A 42 17.41 -6.13 6.32
N LEU A 43 17.81 -6.55 5.12
CA LEU A 43 16.92 -7.20 4.17
C LEU A 43 16.46 -8.56 4.69
N ILE A 44 17.39 -9.35 5.24
CA ILE A 44 17.11 -10.66 5.83
C ILE A 44 16.20 -10.53 7.06
N ARG A 45 16.46 -9.55 7.95
CA ARG A 45 15.57 -9.27 9.10
C ARG A 45 14.15 -8.94 8.65
N ASN A 46 14.00 -8.12 7.61
CA ASN A 46 12.69 -7.80 7.06
C ASN A 46 11.97 -9.03 6.52
N TRP A 47 12.67 -9.91 5.79
CA TRP A 47 12.08 -11.17 5.31
C TRP A 47 11.67 -12.08 6.45
N ARG A 48 12.50 -12.20 7.48
CA ARG A 48 12.17 -12.95 8.71
C ARG A 48 10.88 -12.45 9.35
N THR A 49 10.74 -11.13 9.54
CA THR A 49 9.51 -10.55 10.12
C THR A 49 8.29 -10.86 9.27
N ILE A 50 8.37 -10.65 7.95
CA ILE A 50 7.25 -10.94 7.04
C ILE A 50 6.89 -12.42 7.06
N TYR A 51 7.88 -13.32 7.10
CA TYR A 51 7.66 -14.76 7.16
C TYR A 51 6.97 -15.18 8.45
N LEU A 52 7.35 -14.60 9.60
CA LEU A 52 6.69 -14.90 10.88
C LEU A 52 5.24 -14.39 10.94
N GLU A 53 4.94 -13.27 10.28
CA GLU A 53 3.59 -12.69 10.28
C GLU A 53 2.65 -13.32 9.24
N GLN A 54 3.17 -13.64 8.05
CA GLN A 54 2.38 -13.96 6.86
C GLN A 54 2.80 -15.29 6.20
N GLY A 55 3.76 -16.01 6.78
CA GLY A 55 4.34 -17.23 6.20
C GLY A 55 5.10 -16.98 4.90
N ALA A 56 5.38 -18.07 4.17
CA ALA A 56 6.04 -18.02 2.86
C ALA A 56 5.29 -17.15 1.84
N GLU A 57 3.95 -17.10 1.93
CA GLU A 57 3.08 -16.29 1.06
C GLU A 57 3.40 -14.79 1.15
N GLY A 58 3.77 -14.29 2.33
CA GLY A 58 4.13 -12.89 2.54
C GLY A 58 5.37 -12.45 1.76
N LEU A 59 6.25 -13.40 1.39
CA LEU A 59 7.49 -13.12 0.65
C LEU A 59 7.32 -13.09 -0.87
N LYS A 60 6.10 -13.36 -1.37
CA LYS A 60 5.78 -13.27 -2.80
C LYS A 60 6.08 -11.87 -3.36
N PRO A 61 6.60 -11.80 -4.61
CA PRO A 61 6.78 -10.51 -5.26
C PRO A 61 5.43 -9.83 -5.43
N LYS A 62 5.26 -8.66 -4.78
CA LYS A 62 4.06 -7.83 -4.96
C LYS A 62 4.09 -7.20 -6.35
N ALA A 63 2.93 -7.15 -7.00
CA ALA A 63 2.79 -6.50 -8.30
C ALA A 63 3.28 -5.04 -8.22
N LYS A 64 4.12 -4.63 -9.17
CA LYS A 64 4.63 -3.27 -9.22
C LYS A 64 3.55 -2.33 -9.76
N GLY A 65 3.19 -1.32 -8.97
CA GLY A 65 2.29 -0.24 -9.39
C GLY A 65 0.91 -0.29 -8.71
N ARG A 66 0.06 0.66 -9.11
CA ARG A 66 -1.32 0.77 -8.63
C ARG A 66 -2.13 -0.45 -9.09
N PRO A 67 -2.96 -1.07 -8.23
CA PRO A 67 -3.86 -2.14 -8.65
C PRO A 67 -4.67 -1.71 -9.88
N LYS A 68 -4.68 -2.54 -10.93
CA LYS A 68 -5.55 -2.30 -12.09
C LYS A 68 -6.99 -2.44 -11.61
N GLY A 69 -7.81 -1.41 -11.83
CA GLY A 69 -9.23 -1.43 -11.46
C GLY A 69 -9.65 -0.53 -10.30
N THR A 70 -8.73 0.20 -9.64
CA THR A 70 -9.17 1.33 -8.81
C THR A 70 -9.64 2.46 -9.75
N LEU A 71 -10.88 2.39 -10.21
CA LEU A 71 -11.53 3.47 -10.92
C LEU A 71 -11.61 4.68 -9.98
N GLY A 72 -11.14 5.83 -10.47
CA GLY A 72 -11.71 7.12 -10.10
C GLY A 72 -11.54 7.58 -8.65
N MET A 73 -10.32 7.95 -8.28
CA MET A 73 -10.10 9.13 -7.42
C MET A 73 -8.89 9.90 -7.96
N GLY A 74 -8.81 10.01 -9.29
CA GLY A 74 -7.94 11.00 -9.89
C GLY A 74 -8.42 12.40 -9.51
N ARG A 75 -7.55 13.40 -9.68
CA ARG A 75 -7.94 14.82 -9.54
C ARG A 75 -9.26 15.06 -10.31
N PRO A 76 -10.26 15.71 -9.70
CA PRO A 76 -11.52 15.99 -10.38
C PRO A 76 -11.28 16.70 -11.72
N LYS A 77 -12.07 16.37 -12.74
CA LYS A 77 -12.02 17.06 -14.03
C LYS A 77 -12.36 18.54 -13.82
N THR A 78 -11.44 19.43 -14.17
CA THR A 78 -11.65 20.89 -14.09
C THR A 78 -11.84 21.54 -15.46
N ASN A 79 -11.51 20.83 -16.53
CA ASN A 79 -11.64 21.33 -17.91
C ASN A 79 -12.82 20.60 -18.57
N PHE A 80 -13.91 21.34 -18.81
CA PHE A 80 -15.13 20.83 -19.42
C PHE A 80 -15.15 21.20 -20.90
N SER A 81 -15.53 20.27 -21.78
CA SER A 81 -15.60 20.53 -23.23
C SER A 81 -16.95 21.13 -23.66
N SER A 82 -17.94 21.12 -22.76
CA SER A 82 -19.26 21.69 -22.98
C SER A 82 -19.84 22.22 -21.67
N GLU A 83 -20.77 23.17 -21.79
CA GLU A 83 -21.52 23.70 -20.66
C GLU A 83 -22.39 22.62 -19.98
N LEU A 84 -22.99 21.73 -20.78
CA LEU A 84 -23.77 20.61 -20.26
C LEU A 84 -22.93 19.70 -19.37
N GLU A 85 -21.67 19.43 -19.75
CA GLU A 85 -20.75 18.63 -18.94
C GLU A 85 -20.40 19.33 -17.61
N ARG A 86 -20.11 20.65 -17.68
CA ARG A 86 -19.85 21.47 -16.48
C ARG A 86 -21.05 21.48 -15.53
N LEU A 87 -22.26 21.65 -16.05
CA LEU A 87 -23.49 21.66 -15.26
C LEU A 87 -23.76 20.31 -14.60
N LYS A 88 -23.56 19.21 -15.32
CA LYS A 88 -23.68 17.85 -14.73
C LYS A 88 -22.69 17.65 -13.58
N TYR A 89 -21.45 18.12 -13.75
CA TYR A 89 -20.44 18.06 -12.70
C TYR A 89 -20.81 18.90 -11.47
N GLU A 90 -21.18 20.17 -11.66
CA GLU A 90 -21.59 21.04 -10.55
C GLU A 90 -22.83 20.48 -9.84
N ASN A 91 -23.79 19.94 -10.59
CA ASN A 91 -24.98 19.33 -9.99
C ASN A 91 -24.61 18.10 -9.13
N ALA A 92 -23.72 17.23 -9.61
CA ALA A 92 -23.24 16.09 -8.84
C ALA A 92 -22.48 16.52 -7.57
N LYS A 93 -21.63 17.54 -7.67
CA LYS A 93 -20.92 18.13 -6.53
C LYS A 93 -21.88 18.71 -5.50
N LEU A 94 -22.87 19.50 -5.94
CA LEU A 94 -23.90 20.08 -5.08
C LEU A 94 -24.77 19.00 -4.42
N ARG A 95 -25.09 17.91 -5.12
CA ARG A 95 -25.83 16.78 -4.54
C ARG A 95 -25.05 16.11 -3.41
N LEU A 96 -23.74 15.93 -3.58
CA LEU A 96 -22.88 15.37 -2.54
C LEU A 96 -22.79 16.31 -1.32
N GLU A 97 -22.62 17.62 -1.55
CA GLU A 97 -22.61 18.60 -0.47
C GLU A 97 -23.94 18.61 0.29
N ASN A 98 -25.06 18.60 -0.43
CA ASN A 98 -26.39 18.49 0.17
C ASN A 98 -26.55 17.21 1.00
N LEU A 99 -26.03 16.07 0.52
CA LEU A 99 -26.05 14.82 1.27
C LEU A 99 -25.25 14.94 2.58
N ARG A 100 -24.07 15.56 2.53
CA ARG A 100 -23.22 15.79 3.69
C ARG A 100 -23.90 16.71 4.71
N LEU A 101 -24.50 17.80 4.25
CA LEU A 101 -25.22 18.75 5.10
C LEU A 101 -26.44 18.08 5.75
N LYS A 102 -27.21 17.28 5.00
CA LYS A 102 -28.33 16.50 5.55
C LYS A 102 -27.87 15.52 6.62
N LYS A 103 -26.78 14.78 6.38
CA LYS A 103 -26.22 13.86 7.38
C LYS A 103 -25.77 14.60 8.65
N LEU A 104 -25.19 15.79 8.51
CA LEU A 104 -24.82 16.63 9.64
C LEU A 104 -26.06 17.14 10.40
N GLN A 105 -27.11 17.57 9.68
CA GLN A 105 -28.37 17.96 10.29
C GLN A 105 -29.05 16.80 11.01
N GLU A 106 -29.02 15.59 10.44
CA GLU A 106 -29.53 14.38 11.08
C GLU A 106 -28.77 14.06 12.37
N PHE A 107 -27.44 14.17 12.36
CA PHE A 107 -26.61 14.01 13.55
C PHE A 107 -27.01 15.01 14.65
N LEU A 108 -27.04 16.31 14.32
CA LEU A 108 -27.40 17.37 15.26
C LEU A 108 -28.87 17.28 15.74
N ARG A 109 -29.78 16.80 14.89
CA ARG A 109 -31.19 16.56 15.24
C ARG A 109 -31.34 15.31 16.11
N GLY A 110 -30.48 14.31 15.93
CA GLY A 110 -30.41 13.08 16.72
C GLY A 110 -29.86 13.29 18.13
N ASP A 111 -29.01 14.30 18.33
CA ASP A 111 -28.54 14.74 19.66
C ASP A 111 -29.66 15.36 20.53
N ALA A 112 -30.88 15.57 19.98
CA ALA A 112 -32.07 15.93 20.75
C ALA A 112 -32.86 14.72 21.30
N LYS A 113 -32.39 13.48 21.07
CA LYS A 113 -32.98 12.25 21.60
C LYS A 113 -31.92 11.21 21.99
N PHE A 114 -31.00 11.57 22.87
CA PHE A 114 -30.41 10.60 23.78
C PHE A 114 -31.07 10.78 25.15
N LYS A 115 -31.89 9.80 25.51
CA LYS A 115 -32.44 9.59 26.85
C LYS A 115 -31.52 8.62 27.58
#